data_AF-A0A9D7E8H9-F1
#
_entry.id   AF-A0A9D7E8H9-F1
#
_cell.length_a   1.000
_cell.length_b   1.000
_cell.length_c   1.000
_cell.angle_alpha   90.00
_cell.angle_beta   90.00
_cell.angle_gamma   90.00
#
_symmetry.space_group_name_H-M   'P 1'
#
loop_
_entity.id
_entity.type
_entity.pdbx_description
1 polymer ?
#
loop_
_entity_poly.entity_id
_entity_poly.type
_entity_poly.pdbx_seq_one_letter_code
_entity_poly.pdbx_strand_id
1 'polypeptide(L)'
;MDIANAGDARLFIVERAGIIRILQSNGSLDPVPFLDITARVNDTGGEQGLLGLAFHPQYAQNGFFFVQYTAGTGNGTTRGSASR
;
A
#
# COMPACT_ATOMS: atom_id res chain seq x y z
N MET A 1 9.30 4.14 2.88
CA MET A 1 8.35 4.81 1.97
C MET A 1 8.61 4.24 0.60
N ASP A 2 7.56 3.85 -0.11
CA ASP A 2 7.64 3.30 -1.46
C ASP A 2 6.66 4.07 -2.37
N ILE A 3 6.95 4.08 -3.67
CA ILE A 3 6.16 4.78 -4.70
C ILE A 3 5.96 3.83 -5.87
N ALA A 4 4.71 3.61 -6.26
CA ALA A 4 4.35 2.78 -7.41
C ALA A 4 3.40 3.50 -8.37
N ASN A 5 3.32 3.03 -9.62
CA ASN A 5 2.26 3.41 -10.56
C ASN A 5 1.51 2.15 -11.05
N ALA A 6 0.27 2.33 -11.48
CA ALA A 6 -0.61 1.21 -11.85
C ALA A 6 -0.61 0.90 -13.36
N GLY A 7 0.46 1.26 -14.07
CA GLY A 7 0.50 1.28 -15.54
C GLY A 7 -0.15 2.53 -16.15
N ASP A 8 -0.52 3.51 -15.31
CA ASP A 8 -1.03 4.82 -15.72
C ASP A 8 -0.23 5.95 -15.03
N ALA A 9 -0.72 7.20 -15.14
CA ALA A 9 -0.07 8.40 -14.62
C ALA A 9 -0.23 8.60 -13.10
N ARG A 10 -1.03 7.79 -12.41
CA ARG A 10 -1.22 7.93 -10.96
C ARG A 10 0.01 7.41 -10.22
N LEU A 11 0.44 8.19 -9.24
CA LEU A 11 1.48 7.78 -8.30
C LEU A 11 0.84 7.42 -6.96
N PHE A 12 1.17 6.24 -6.46
CA PHE A 12 0.67 5.70 -5.21
C PHE A 12 1.77 5.79 -4.16
N ILE A 13 1.51 6.52 -3.09
CA ILE A 13 2.41 6.71 -1.96
C ILE A 13 2.09 5.66 -0.91
N VAL A 14 3.07 4.81 -0.61
CA VAL A 14 2.96 3.74 0.38
C VAL A 14 3.48 4.23 1.74
N GLU A 15 2.56 4.40 2.68
CA GLU A 15 2.86 4.84 4.04
C GLU A 15 3.00 3.62 4.97
N ARG A 16 4.07 3.62 5.78
CA ARG A 16 4.44 2.51 6.68
C ARG A 16 3.30 2.08 7.62
N ALA A 17 2.45 3.03 8.05
CA ALA A 17 1.32 2.78 8.94
C ALA A 17 0.18 1.95 8.31
N GLY A 18 0.27 1.60 7.02
CA GLY A 18 -0.76 0.80 6.34
C GLY A 18 -1.75 1.61 5.52
N ILE A 19 -1.33 2.79 5.05
CA ILE A 19 -2.15 3.65 4.20
C ILE A 19 -1.48 3.77 2.82
N ILE A 20 -2.29 3.75 1.77
CA ILE A 20 -1.86 4.08 0.41
C ILE A 20 -2.67 5.27 -0.06
N ARG A 21 -2.00 6.32 -0.53
CA ARG A 21 -2.65 7.53 -1.08
C ARG A 21 -2.23 7.78 -2.51
N ILE A 22 -3.05 8.51 -3.25
CA ILE A 22 -2.73 8.92 -4.63
C ILE A 22 -2.19 10.34 -4.58
N LEU A 23 -1.04 10.58 -5.22
CA LEU A 23 -0.51 11.92 -5.44
C LEU A 23 -1.24 12.56 -6.62
N GLN A 24 -1.83 13.73 -6.37
CA GLN A 24 -2.51 14.53 -7.36
C GLN A 24 -1.52 15.39 -8.16
N SER A 25 -1.93 15.87 -9.34
CA SER A 25 -1.09 16.65 -10.24
C SER A 25 -0.62 17.99 -9.67
N ASN A 26 -1.35 18.53 -8.69
CA ASN A 26 -0.98 19.74 -7.94
C ASN A 26 -0.02 19.46 -6.76
N GLY A 27 0.41 18.20 -6.57
CA GLY A 27 1.30 17.79 -5.50
C GLY A 27 0.61 17.48 -4.16
N SER A 28 -0.71 17.64 -4.03
CA SER A 28 -1.42 17.20 -2.83
C SER A 28 -1.75 15.70 -2.86
N LEU A 29 -1.90 15.11 -1.68
CA LEU A 29 -2.40 13.74 -1.55
C LEU A 29 -3.93 13.76 -1.60
N ASP A 30 -4.52 12.78 -2.29
CA ASP A 30 -5.96 12.59 -2.28
C ASP A 30 -6.46 12.41 -0.82
N PRO A 31 -7.48 13.18 -0.38
CA PRO A 31 -8.00 13.06 0.97
C PRO A 31 -8.61 11.67 1.25
N VAL A 32 -9.10 10.97 0.23
CA VAL A 32 -9.60 9.60 0.37
C VAL A 32 -8.44 8.64 0.05
N PRO A 33 -7.99 7.80 1.00
CA PRO A 33 -6.94 6.84 0.73
C PRO A 33 -7.40 5.80 -0.29
N PHE A 34 -6.47 5.34 -1.14
CA PHE A 34 -6.68 4.21 -2.02
C PHE A 34 -6.85 2.91 -1.23
N LEU A 35 -6.08 2.75 -0.15
CA LEU A 35 -6.17 1.63 0.79
C LEU A 35 -5.91 2.11 2.20
N ASP A 36 -6.73 1.64 3.15
CA ASP A 36 -6.46 1.74 4.59
C ASP A 36 -6.56 0.35 5.21
N ILE A 37 -5.42 -0.17 5.67
CA ILE A 37 -5.30 -1.41 6.42
C ILE A 37 -4.57 -1.21 7.75
N THR A 38 -4.60 0.01 8.29
CA THR A 38 -3.96 0.39 9.57
C THR A 38 -4.29 -0.61 10.69
N ALA A 39 -5.54 -1.09 10.76
CA ALA A 39 -5.98 -2.08 11.74
C ALA A 39 -5.32 -3.49 11.61
N ARG A 40 -4.63 -3.77 10.50
CA ARG A 40 -3.99 -5.07 10.21
C ARG A 40 -2.47 -4.99 10.29
N VAL A 41 -1.91 -3.79 10.19
CA VAL A 41 -0.47 -3.55 10.12
C VAL A 41 0.09 -3.36 11.52
N ASN A 42 1.23 -3.99 11.77
CA ASN A 42 2.11 -3.63 12.88
C ASN A 42 3.30 -2.87 12.32
N ASP A 43 3.52 -1.65 12.81
CA ASP A 43 4.54 -0.72 12.37
C ASP A 43 5.43 -0.23 13.52
N THR A 44 5.48 -0.97 14.63
CA THR A 44 6.19 -0.53 15.86
C THR A 44 7.71 -0.80 15.81
N GLY A 45 8.16 -1.84 15.12
CA GLY A 45 9.57 -2.22 14.97
C GLY A 45 10.20 -1.76 13.64
N GLY A 46 11.53 -1.67 13.57
CA GLY A 46 12.28 -1.02 12.49
C GLY A 46 11.81 -1.32 11.06
N GLU A 47 11.82 -2.58 10.65
CA GLU A 47 11.39 -3.01 9.32
C GLU A 47 9.90 -3.40 9.23
N GLN A 48 9.13 -3.16 10.30
CA GLN A 48 7.71 -3.49 10.32
C GLN A 48 6.89 -2.37 9.65
N GLY A 49 5.78 -2.76 9.03
CA GLY A 49 4.80 -1.85 8.45
C GLY A 49 4.24 -2.38 7.14
N LEU A 50 3.66 -1.49 6.35
CA LEU A 50 3.40 -1.70 4.92
C LEU A 50 4.67 -1.38 4.12
N LEU A 51 5.19 -2.38 3.42
CA LEU A 51 6.55 -2.37 2.86
C LEU A 51 6.60 -2.44 1.34
N GLY A 52 5.52 -2.85 0.69
CA GLY A 52 5.49 -2.95 -0.77
C GLY A 52 4.11 -2.96 -1.35
N LEU A 53 4.02 -2.47 -2.59
CA LEU A 53 2.84 -2.43 -3.44
C LEU A 53 3.22 -2.90 -4.85
N ALA A 54 2.45 -3.82 -5.41
CA ALA A 54 2.59 -4.22 -6.81
C ALA A 54 1.20 -4.30 -7.47
N PHE A 55 1.06 -3.70 -8.64
CA PHE A 55 -0.13 -3.83 -9.46
C PHE A 55 -0.02 -5.04 -10.37
N HIS A 56 -1.13 -5.75 -10.56
CA HIS A 56 -1.19 -6.80 -11.58
C HIS A 56 -0.92 -6.17 -12.97
N PRO A 57 -0.21 -6.83 -13.89
CA PRO A 57 0.07 -6.27 -15.23
C PRO A 57 -1.19 -5.85 -16.01
N GLN A 58 -2.32 -6.49 -15.69
CA GLN A 58 -3.66 -6.21 -16.24
C GLN A 58 -4.57 -5.43 -15.27
N TYR A 59 -4.01 -4.62 -14.37
CA TYR A 59 -4.76 -3.90 -13.34
C TYR A 59 -5.91 -3.05 -13.91
N ALA A 60 -5.69 -2.39 -15.04
CA ALA A 60 -6.74 -1.61 -15.71
C ALA A 60 -7.95 -2.46 -16.12
N GLN A 61 -7.78 -3.78 -16.31
CA GLN A 61 -8.86 -4.70 -16.66
C GLN A 61 -9.45 -5.44 -15.45
N ASN A 62 -8.64 -5.77 -14.44
CA ASN A 62 -9.04 -6.68 -13.38
C ASN A 62 -9.03 -6.09 -11.95
N GLY A 63 -8.41 -4.93 -11.76
CA GLY A 63 -8.33 -4.25 -10.46
C GLY A 63 -7.42 -4.93 -9.43
N PHE A 64 -6.66 -5.98 -9.80
CA PHE A 64 -5.84 -6.69 -8.82
C PHE A 64 -4.54 -5.96 -8.49
N PHE A 65 -4.28 -5.84 -7.20
CA PHE A 65 -3.01 -5.38 -6.67
C PHE A 65 -2.65 -6.18 -5.41
N PHE A 66 -1.38 -6.11 -5.03
CA PHE A 66 -0.79 -6.89 -3.96
C PHE A 66 -0.05 -5.96 -3.02
N VAL A 67 -0.20 -6.22 -1.71
CA VAL A 67 0.52 -5.50 -0.67
C VAL A 67 1.29 -6.46 0.21
N GLN A 68 2.48 -6.02 0.61
CA GLN A 68 3.35 -6.74 1.55
C GLN A 68 3.40 -5.95 2.87
N TYR A 69 2.94 -6.55 3.97
CA TYR A 69 3.00 -5.90 5.27
C TYR A 69 3.33 -6.87 6.41
N THR A 70 3.79 -6.32 7.53
CA THR A 70 3.95 -7.02 8.81
C THR A 70 2.62 -6.99 9.58
N ALA A 71 2.09 -8.16 9.94
CA ALA A 71 0.81 -8.31 10.62
C ALA A 71 0.96 -8.76 12.09
N GLY A 72 -0.03 -8.42 12.92
CA GLY A 72 -0.16 -8.88 14.30
C GLY A 72 0.73 -8.17 15.31
N THR A 73 0.36 -8.17 16.59
CA THR A 73 1.11 -7.54 17.69
C THR A 73 2.25 -8.45 18.18
N GLY A 74 3.51 -8.02 18.08
CA GLY A 74 4.70 -8.78 18.53
C GLY A 74 5.74 -9.03 17.44
N ASN A 75 6.38 -10.22 17.42
CA ASN A 75 7.28 -10.68 16.34
C ASN A 75 6.47 -10.95 15.06
N GLY A 76 5.97 -9.88 14.42
CA GLY A 76 4.89 -9.90 13.44
C GLY A 76 5.06 -10.93 12.32
N THR A 77 3.94 -11.47 11.84
CA THR A 77 3.90 -12.37 10.69
C THR A 77 3.85 -11.53 9.41
N THR A 78 4.82 -11.71 8.51
CA THR A 78 4.81 -11.08 7.19
C THR A 78 3.72 -11.69 6.31
N ARG A 79 2.77 -10.89 5.81
CA ARG A 79 1.65 -11.37 4.96
C ARG A 79 1.63 -10.65 3.61
N GLY A 80 1.60 -11.42 2.53
CA GLY A 80 1.21 -10.95 1.20
C GLY A 80 -0.30 -11.08 1.04
N SER A 81 -0.99 -10.00 0.66
CA SER A 81 -2.45 -10.00 0.46
C SER A 81 -2.79 -9.55 -0.95
N ALA A 82 -3.73 -10.24 -1.59
CA ALA A 82 -4.33 -9.84 -2.86
C ALA A 82 -5.65 -9.11 -2.58
N SER A 83 -5.82 -7.94 -3.18
CA SER A 83 -7.02 -7.10 -3.06
C SER A 83 -7.52 -6.69 -4.44
N ARG A 84 -8.84 -6.52 -4.56
CA ARG A 84 -9.55 -5.98 -5.73
C ARG A 84 -9.99 -4.55 -5.42
#